data_AF-A0A7S2WM93-F1
#
_entry.id   AF-A0A7S2WM93-F1
#
_cell.length_a   1.000
_cell.length_b   1.000
_cell.length_c   1.000
_cell.angle_alpha   90.00
_cell.angle_beta   90.00
_cell.angle_gamma   90.00
#
_symmetry.space_group_name_H-M   'P 1'
#
loop_
_entity.id
_entity.type
_entity.pdbx_description
1 polymer ?
#
loop_
_entity_poly.entity_id
_entity_poly.type
_entity_poly.pdbx_seq_one_letter_code
_entity_poly.pdbx_strand_id
1 'polypeptide(L)'
;KKLYFIGDNPSVDIVGANLYHRFVRRQSECIDNEDINYLPRSRSIPNNSRLYQQTVLTMESLLVGTGVYKEDEESSDEDVDVYHGHRDIENEPELAKPSKFVKDVFHGIQHILDKEQFSAKT
;
A
#
# COMPACT_ATOMS: atom_id res chain seq x y z
N LYS A 1 -9.62 10.21 -6.61
CA LYS A 1 -9.25 10.18 -5.18
C LYS A 1 -7.97 9.38 -5.02
N LYS A 2 -6.94 9.95 -4.41
CA LYS A 2 -5.68 9.27 -4.13
C LYS A 2 -5.62 8.90 -2.65
N LEU A 3 -5.20 7.68 -2.36
CA LEU A 3 -4.94 7.23 -1.00
C LEU A 3 -3.43 7.22 -0.78
N TYR A 4 -3.00 7.62 0.41
CA TYR A 4 -1.62 7.60 0.85
C TYR A 4 -1.53 6.70 2.07
N PHE A 5 -0.57 5.77 2.08
CA PHE A 5 -0.34 4.84 3.19
C PHE A 5 1.05 5.11 3.73
N ILE A 6 1.14 5.36 5.03
CA ILE A 6 2.41 5.59 5.73
C ILE A 6 2.58 4.40 6.67
N GLY A 7 3.69 3.67 6.52
CA GLY A 7 4.00 2.49 7.35
C GLY A 7 5.49 2.33 7.54
N ASP A 8 5.89 1.48 8.48
CA ASP A 8 7.28 1.27 8.89
C ASP A 8 7.81 -0.12 8.50
N ASN A 9 6.96 -1.01 8.00
CA ASN A 9 7.39 -2.37 7.63
C ASN A 9 7.28 -2.64 6.11
N PRO A 10 8.41 -2.82 5.39
CA PRO A 10 8.40 -3.09 3.95
C PRO A 10 7.62 -4.35 3.56
N SER A 11 7.74 -5.44 4.33
CA SER A 11 7.13 -6.74 3.99
C SER A 11 5.65 -6.84 4.33
N VAL A 12 5.10 -5.85 5.05
CA VAL A 12 3.70 -5.84 5.52
C VAL A 12 2.97 -4.61 4.99
N ASP A 13 3.37 -3.42 5.44
CA ASP A 13 2.70 -2.17 5.13
C ASP A 13 2.83 -1.81 3.65
N ILE A 14 4.06 -1.81 3.15
CA ILE A 14 4.37 -1.40 1.79
C ILE A 14 3.84 -2.42 0.79
N VAL A 15 4.06 -3.72 1.06
CA VAL A 15 3.45 -4.82 0.30
C VAL A 15 1.93 -4.68 0.26
N GLY A 16 1.27 -4.46 1.41
CA GLY A 16 -0.18 -4.30 1.48
C GLY A 16 -0.70 -3.11 0.67
N ALA A 17 -0.04 -1.96 0.80
CA ALA A 17 -0.38 -0.76 0.04
C ALA A 17 -0.20 -0.96 -1.47
N ASN A 18 0.89 -1.58 -1.89
CA ASN A 18 1.19 -1.82 -3.31
C ASN A 18 0.26 -2.89 -3.91
N LEU A 19 -0.08 -3.95 -3.18
CA LEU A 19 -1.10 -4.93 -3.56
C LEU A 19 -2.46 -4.26 -3.77
N TYR A 20 -2.84 -3.35 -2.88
CA TYR A 20 -4.07 -2.61 -2.99
C TYR A 20 -4.05 -1.63 -4.18
N HIS A 21 -2.92 -0.97 -4.45
CA HIS A 21 -2.74 -0.16 -5.66
C HIS A 21 -2.98 -0.99 -6.92
N ARG A 22 -2.37 -2.19 -7.00
CA ARG A 22 -2.55 -3.15 -8.09
C ARG A 22 -4.01 -3.57 -8.26
N PHE A 23 -4.71 -3.85 -7.15
CA PHE A 23 -6.14 -4.16 -7.16
C PHE A 23 -7.00 -3.01 -7.71
N VAL A 24 -6.74 -1.78 -7.28
CA VAL A 24 -7.48 -0.59 -7.76
C VAL A 24 -7.24 -0.38 -9.25
N ARG A 25 -5.99 -0.47 -9.73
CA ARG A 25 -5.68 -0.36 -11.16
C ARG A 25 -6.38 -1.42 -11.99
N ARG A 26 -6.35 -2.67 -11.55
CA ARG A 26 -7.04 -3.77 -12.25
C ARG A 26 -8.55 -3.56 -12.29
N GLN A 27 -9.16 -3.08 -11.22
CA GLN A 27 -10.59 -2.71 -11.25
C GLN A 27 -10.85 -1.58 -12.24
N SER A 28 -10.03 -0.52 -12.27
CA SER A 28 -10.18 0.57 -13.24
C SER A 28 -10.10 0.10 -14.69
N GLU A 29 -9.23 -0.87 -14.98
CA GLU A 29 -9.10 -1.48 -16.32
C GLU A 29 -10.26 -2.45 -16.64
N CYS A 30 -10.81 -3.14 -15.64
CA CYS A 30 -11.93 -4.08 -15.83
C CYS A 30 -13.31 -3.43 -15.84
N ILE A 31 -13.47 -2.19 -15.35
CA ILE A 31 -14.77 -1.48 -15.35
C ILE A 31 -15.33 -1.28 -16.79
N ASP A 32 -14.48 -1.33 -17.82
CA ASP A 32 -14.90 -1.31 -19.22
C ASP A 32 -15.55 -2.63 -19.70
N ASN A 33 -15.59 -3.67 -18.85
CA ASN A 33 -16.24 -4.96 -19.12
C ASN A 33 -17.26 -5.26 -18.00
N GLU A 34 -18.52 -5.48 -18.36
CA GLU A 34 -19.74 -5.49 -17.50
C GLU A 34 -19.80 -6.49 -16.29
N ASP A 35 -18.70 -7.08 -15.82
CA ASP A 35 -18.70 -8.14 -14.78
C ASP A 35 -18.12 -7.69 -13.40
N ILE A 36 -18.43 -6.48 -12.94
CA ILE A 36 -17.74 -5.81 -11.80
C ILE A 36 -18.22 -6.27 -10.40
N ASN A 37 -18.97 -7.37 -10.27
CA ASN A 37 -19.48 -7.83 -8.97
C ASN A 37 -18.86 -9.13 -8.43
N TYR A 38 -17.76 -9.60 -9.00
CA TYR A 38 -17.02 -10.72 -8.40
C TYR A 38 -16.20 -10.27 -7.19
N LEU A 39 -16.85 -10.25 -6.02
CA LEU A 39 -16.10 -10.37 -4.76
C LEU A 39 -15.28 -11.67 -4.83
N PRO A 40 -14.00 -11.64 -4.42
CA PRO A 40 -13.20 -12.86 -4.34
C PRO A 40 -13.94 -13.89 -3.48
N ARG A 41 -14.13 -15.10 -4.00
CA ARG A 41 -14.79 -16.22 -3.28
C ARG A 41 -14.14 -16.56 -1.94
N SER A 42 -12.92 -16.09 -1.71
CA SER A 42 -12.12 -16.33 -0.51
C SER A 42 -12.58 -15.57 0.74
N ARG A 43 -13.65 -14.76 0.68
CA ARG A 43 -14.20 -14.09 1.86
C ARG A 43 -15.54 -14.70 2.27
N SER A 44 -15.65 -15.12 3.53
CA SER A 44 -16.90 -15.50 4.19
C SER A 44 -17.78 -14.27 4.46
N ILE A 45 -18.10 -13.50 3.41
CA ILE A 45 -19.01 -12.37 3.50
C ILE A 45 -20.43 -12.91 3.33
N PRO A 46 -21.35 -12.69 4.30
CA PRO A 46 -22.75 -13.05 4.14
C PRO A 46 -23.34 -12.43 2.87
N ASN A 47 -24.14 -13.19 2.12
CA ASN A 47 -24.73 -12.75 0.84
C ASN A 47 -25.58 -11.47 0.94
N ASN A 48 -26.10 -11.16 2.14
CA ASN A 48 -26.88 -9.96 2.43
C ASN A 48 -26.04 -8.75 2.89
N SER A 49 -24.71 -8.86 2.88
CA SER A 49 -23.83 -7.78 3.29
C SER A 49 -23.81 -6.69 2.21
N ARG A 50 -24.23 -5.47 2.59
CA ARG A 50 -24.11 -4.31 1.72
C ARG A 50 -22.70 -3.75 1.81
N LEU A 51 -21.88 -4.03 0.80
CA LEU A 51 -20.54 -3.45 0.70
C LEU A 51 -20.60 -2.11 -0.03
N TYR A 52 -19.84 -1.14 0.44
CA TYR A 52 -19.68 0.13 -0.28
C TYR A 52 -18.76 -0.07 -1.47
N GLN A 53 -19.10 0.57 -2.58
CA GLN A 53 -18.23 0.61 -3.75
C GLN A 53 -16.91 1.28 -3.38
N GLN A 54 -15.80 0.67 -3.81
CA GLN A 54 -14.49 1.29 -3.67
C GLN A 54 -14.40 2.56 -4.54
N THR A 55 -13.91 3.67 -3.98
CA THR A 55 -13.80 4.96 -4.69
C THR A 55 -12.36 5.49 -4.84
N VAL A 56 -11.37 4.79 -4.31
CA VAL A 56 -9.94 5.10 -4.50
C VAL A 56 -9.57 4.85 -5.97
N LEU A 57 -8.77 5.76 -6.57
CA LEU A 57 -8.27 5.66 -7.95
C LEU A 57 -6.79 5.29 -8.00
N THR A 58 -6.01 5.80 -7.05
CA THR A 58 -4.57 5.55 -6.95
C THR A 58 -4.17 5.45 -5.48
N MET A 59 -3.07 4.76 -5.22
CA MET A 59 -2.57 4.44 -3.90
C MET A 59 -1.05 4.63 -3.94
N GLU A 60 -0.50 5.40 -3.03
CA GLU A 60 0.94 5.61 -2.88
C GLU A 60 1.40 5.20 -1.48
N SER A 61 2.54 4.52 -1.41
CA SER A 61 3.13 3.97 -0.18
C SER A 61 4.34 4.81 0.25
N LEU A 62 4.33 5.30 1.50
CA LEU A 62 5.42 6.04 2.11
C LEU A 62 6.00 5.19 3.24
N LEU A 63 7.29 4.91 3.20
CA LEU A 63 7.99 4.15 4.23
C LEU A 63 8.70 5.09 5.21
N VAL A 64 8.46 4.91 6.50
CA VAL A 64 9.13 5.65 7.58
C VAL A 64 10.22 4.84 8.25
N GLY A 65 11.30 5.52 8.67
CA GLY A 65 12.43 4.92 9.40
C GLY A 65 12.29 4.97 10.92
N THR A 66 11.08 5.21 11.45
CA THR A 66 10.83 5.36 12.90
C THR A 66 10.35 4.07 13.57
N GLY A 67 10.50 2.92 12.93
CA GLY A 67 9.91 1.66 13.39
C GLY A 67 10.73 0.43 12.99
N VAL A 68 10.06 -0.60 12.44
CA VAL A 68 10.67 -1.86 12.00
C VAL A 68 11.77 -1.60 10.97
N TYR A 69 11.50 -0.76 9.96
CA TYR A 69 12.49 -0.35 8.99
C TYR A 69 13.48 0.64 9.60
N LYS A 70 14.77 0.38 9.34
CA LYS A 70 15.88 1.26 9.68
C LYS A 70 16.77 1.41 8.44
N GLU A 71 17.07 2.65 8.08
CA GLU A 71 17.90 2.97 6.92
C GLU A 71 19.37 2.62 7.14
N ASP A 72 19.83 2.67 8.40
CA ASP A 72 21.25 2.50 8.79
C ASP A 72 21.63 1.05 9.16
N GLU A 73 20.71 0.09 9.07
CA GLU A 73 21.09 -1.33 9.16
C GLU A 73 21.64 -1.75 7.79
N GLU A 74 22.95 -1.50 7.59
CA GLU A 74 23.70 -2.12 6.49
C GLU A 74 23.43 -3.62 6.55
N SER A 75 22.74 -4.14 5.53
CA SER A 75 22.56 -5.57 5.35
C SER A 75 23.95 -6.20 5.35
N SER A 76 24.31 -6.87 6.44
CA SER A 76 25.58 -7.58 6.49
C SER A 76 25.55 -8.60 5.36
N ASP A 77 26.67 -8.80 4.65
CA ASP A 77 26.75 -9.77 3.53
C ASP A 77 26.42 -11.23 3.96
N GLU A 78 26.23 -11.47 5.27
CA GLU A 78 25.82 -12.73 5.89
C GLU A 78 24.31 -12.81 6.22
N ASP A 79 23.56 -11.71 6.12
CA ASP A 79 22.10 -11.71 6.25
C ASP A 79 21.49 -12.21 4.95
N VAL A 80 21.26 -13.52 4.89
CA VAL A 80 20.38 -14.12 3.89
C VAL A 80 19.04 -13.40 4.01
N ASP A 81 18.61 -12.68 2.97
CA ASP A 81 17.34 -11.94 2.94
C ASP A 81 16.16 -12.90 3.17
N VAL A 82 15.80 -13.08 4.44
CA VAL A 82 14.73 -14.00 4.85
C VAL A 82 13.41 -13.31 4.56
N TYR A 83 12.69 -13.83 3.57
CA TYR A 83 11.36 -13.32 3.24
C TYR A 83 10.39 -13.47 4.42
N HIS A 84 10.05 -12.34 5.04
CA HIS A 84 9.08 -12.24 6.14
C HIS A 84 7.66 -11.92 5.67
N GLY A 85 7.34 -12.13 4.39
CA GLY A 85 6.02 -11.85 3.86
C GLY A 85 4.98 -12.93 4.22
N HIS A 86 3.74 -12.70 3.78
CA HIS A 86 2.63 -13.60 4.08
C HIS A 86 2.81 -14.96 3.39
N ARG A 87 2.56 -16.07 4.10
CA ARG A 87 2.74 -17.44 3.60
C ARG A 87 2.01 -17.71 2.27
N ASP A 88 0.83 -17.10 2.12
CA ASP A 88 -0.05 -17.32 0.97
C ASP A 88 0.21 -16.35 -0.20
N ILE A 89 1.18 -15.44 -0.07
CA ILE A 89 1.50 -14.44 -1.11
C ILE A 89 2.90 -14.73 -1.63
N GLU A 90 2.98 -14.93 -2.96
CA GLU A 90 4.27 -15.10 -3.65
C GLU A 90 5.21 -13.94 -3.34
N ASN A 91 6.48 -14.25 -3.11
CA ASN A 91 7.48 -13.22 -2.87
C ASN A 91 7.70 -12.43 -4.16
N GLU A 92 7.14 -11.23 -4.20
CA GLU A 92 7.38 -10.23 -5.24
C GLU A 92 8.15 -9.05 -4.61
N PRO A 93 9.49 -9.00 -4.70
CA PRO A 93 10.29 -7.95 -4.05
C PRO A 93 9.91 -6.52 -4.47
N GLU A 94 9.38 -6.36 -5.69
CA GLU A 94 8.86 -5.08 -6.18
C GLU A 94 7.69 -4.55 -5.33
N LEU A 95 6.90 -5.43 -4.69
CA LEU A 95 5.82 -5.01 -3.82
C LEU A 95 6.32 -4.41 -2.50
N ALA A 96 7.54 -4.73 -2.06
CA ALA A 96 8.14 -4.13 -0.86
C ALA A 96 8.77 -2.75 -1.12
N LYS A 97 8.84 -2.29 -2.37
CA LYS A 97 9.40 -0.97 -2.71
C LYS A 97 8.39 0.14 -2.45
N PRO A 98 8.69 1.10 -1.57
CA PRO A 98 7.78 2.22 -1.33
C PRO A 98 7.81 3.21 -2.49
N SER A 99 6.74 3.98 -2.64
CA SER A 99 6.71 5.12 -3.55
C SER A 99 7.67 6.23 -3.09
N LYS A 100 7.88 6.35 -1.77
CA LYS A 100 8.83 7.30 -1.19
C LYS A 100 9.28 6.89 0.21
N PHE A 101 10.56 7.09 0.52
CA PHE A 101 11.07 7.06 1.88
C PHE A 101 10.94 8.44 2.53
N VAL A 102 10.46 8.48 3.76
CA VAL A 102 10.35 9.70 4.55
C VAL A 102 10.87 9.45 5.96
N LYS A 103 11.45 10.47 6.58
CA LYS A 103 12.07 10.34 7.89
C LYS A 103 11.10 9.81 8.95
N ASP A 104 9.92 10.41 9.03
CA ASP A 104 8.87 10.10 10.01
C ASP A 104 7.49 10.48 9.44
N VAL A 105 6.44 10.20 10.21
CA VAL A 105 5.04 10.48 9.83
C VAL A 105 4.82 11.98 9.59
N PHE A 106 5.45 12.86 10.37
CA PHE A 106 5.29 14.31 10.21
C PHE A 106 5.79 14.76 8.84
N HIS A 107 7.00 14.34 8.44
CA HIS A 107 7.56 14.64 7.12
C HIS A 107 6.75 13.98 5.99
N GLY A 108 6.19 12.79 6.24
CA GLY A 108 5.27 12.12 5.31
C GLY A 108 4.01 12.94 5.04
N ILE A 109 3.34 13.43 6.08
CA ILE A 109 2.16 14.29 5.95
C ILE A 109 2.50 15.61 5.28
N GLN A 110 3.59 16.27 5.68
CA GLN A 110 4.03 17.52 5.05
C GLN A 110 4.25 17.31 3.54
N HIS A 111 4.94 16.23 3.16
CA HIS A 111 5.14 15.89 1.76
C HIS A 111 3.82 15.69 0.99
N ILE A 112 2.84 15.02 1.59
CA ILE A 112 1.53 14.79 0.98
C ILE A 112 0.79 16.11 0.76
N LEU A 113 0.77 16.98 1.77
CA LEU A 113 0.09 18.28 1.69
C LEU A 113 0.73 19.16 0.60
N ASP A 114 2.06 19.21 0.54
CA ASP A 114 2.79 19.95 -0.50
C ASP A 114 2.49 19.38 -1.90
N LYS A 115 2.49 18.05 -2.03
CA LYS A 115 2.24 17.35 -3.30
C LYS A 115 0.82 17.56 -3.82
N GLU A 116 -0.17 17.57 -2.92
CA GLU A 116 -1.58 17.83 -3.26
C GLU A 116 -1.90 19.33 -3.35
N GLN A 117 -0.91 20.21 -3.19
CA GLN A 117 -1.07 21.67 -3.15
C GLN A 117 -2.14 22.10 -2.15
N PHE A 118 -2.21 21.40 -1.02
CA PHE A 118 -3.21 21.64 -0.01
C PHE A 118 -2.88 22.92 0.76
N SER A 119 -3.83 23.87 0.75
CA SER A 119 -3.78 25.06 1.59
C SER A 119 -4.92 25.00 2.61
N ALA A 120 -4.57 25.06 3.90
CA ALA A 120 -5.55 25.13 4.96
C ALA A 120 -6.30 26.47 4.84
N LYS A 121 -7.61 26.41 4.60
CA LYS A 121 -8.45 27.61 4.70
C LYS A 121 -8.46 28.03 6.17
N THR A 122 -7.80 29.15 6.45
CA THR A 122 -7.82 29.82 7.75
C THR A 122 -9.09 30.64 7.90
#